data_AF-H6Q7L6-F1
#
_entry.id   AF-H6Q7L6-F1
#
_cell.length_a   1.000
_cell.length_b   1.000
_cell.length_c   1.000
_cell.angle_alpha   90.00
_cell.angle_beta   90.00
_cell.angle_gamma   90.00
#
_symmetry.space_group_name_H-M   'P 1'
#
loop_
_entity.id
_entity.type
_entity.pdbx_description
1 polymer ?
#
loop_
_entity_poly.entity_id
_entity_poly.type
_entity_poly.pdbx_seq_one_letter_code
_entity_poly.pdbx_strand_id
1 'polypeptide(L)'
;MKFPKSVNTYCPRCNAHTKHSVSNYHAGQRRTLAEGQRRYERKLKGYGSTPKPKQKRFAKVNKKVTLVFTCSKCGYKQVKTLKRMKKVELV
;
A
#
# COMPACT_ATOMS: atom_id res chain seq x y z
N MET A 1 1.96 -16.66 6.60
CA MET A 1 0.52 -17.01 6.51
C MET A 1 0.19 -17.28 5.06
N LYS A 2 -0.50 -18.39 4.77
CA LYS A 2 -1.02 -18.68 3.43
C LYS A 2 -2.37 -17.98 3.27
N PHE A 3 -2.54 -17.23 2.20
CA PHE A 3 -3.78 -16.51 1.88
C PHE A 3 -4.25 -16.92 0.48
N PRO A 4 -5.54 -17.23 0.27
CA PRO A 4 -6.03 -17.66 -1.03
C PRO A 4 -5.92 -16.56 -2.09
N LYS A 5 -5.52 -16.92 -3.32
CA LYS A 5 -5.48 -16.00 -4.48
C LYS A 5 -6.85 -15.51 -4.93
N SER A 6 -7.91 -16.25 -4.62
CA SER A 6 -9.29 -15.88 -4.93
C SER A 6 -10.19 -16.02 -3.71
N VAL A 7 -11.00 -15.00 -3.43
CA VAL A 7 -11.91 -14.97 -2.27
C VAL A 7 -13.26 -14.43 -2.69
N ASN A 8 -14.34 -15.06 -2.20
CA ASN A 8 -15.67 -14.49 -2.30
C ASN A 8 -15.86 -13.41 -1.24
N THR A 9 -16.00 -12.16 -1.66
CA THR A 9 -16.25 -11.03 -0.76
C THR A 9 -17.32 -10.12 -1.32
N TYR A 10 -17.95 -9.32 -0.46
CA TYR A 10 -18.94 -8.34 -0.88
C TYR A 10 -18.30 -7.25 -1.74
N CYS A 11 -18.90 -6.91 -2.88
CA CYS A 11 -18.50 -5.79 -3.72
C CYS A 11 -19.53 -4.65 -3.61
N PRO A 12 -19.14 -3.44 -3.15
CA PRO A 12 -20.06 -2.31 -2.97
C PRO A 12 -20.52 -1.67 -4.28
N ARG A 13 -19.90 -2.02 -5.42
CA ARG A 13 -20.35 -1.54 -6.75
C ARG A 13 -21.36 -2.50 -7.38
N CYS A 14 -21.22 -3.80 -7.13
CA CYS A 14 -22.15 -4.82 -7.63
C CYS A 14 -23.28 -5.13 -6.63
N ASN A 15 -23.19 -4.62 -5.40
CA ASN A 15 -24.08 -4.91 -4.29
C ASN A 15 -24.30 -6.40 -4.02
N ALA A 16 -23.29 -7.23 -4.31
CA ALA A 16 -23.36 -8.68 -4.20
C ALA A 16 -22.00 -9.27 -3.81
N HIS A 17 -22.02 -10.50 -3.29
CA HIS A 17 -20.80 -11.29 -3.08
C HIS A 17 -20.30 -11.84 -4.41
N THR A 18 -19.07 -11.51 -4.77
CA THR A 18 -18.44 -11.96 -6.01
C THR A 18 -17.05 -12.52 -5.72
N LYS A 19 -16.52 -13.31 -6.67
CA LYS A 19 -15.12 -13.70 -6.67
C LYS A 19 -14.24 -12.45 -6.83
N HIS A 20 -13.23 -12.32 -5.98
CA HIS A 20 -12.21 -11.27 -6.04
C HIS A 20 -10.84 -11.92 -6.20
N SER A 21 -10.02 -11.39 -7.11
CA SER A 21 -8.60 -11.74 -7.20
C SER A 21 -7.80 -10.95 -6.17
N VAL A 22 -6.90 -11.62 -5.48
CA VAL A 22 -6.16 -11.05 -4.35
C VAL A 22 -4.71 -10.85 -4.76
N SER A 23 -4.21 -9.65 -4.52
CA SER A 23 -2.83 -9.28 -4.80
C SER A 23 -2.21 -8.53 -3.63
N ASN A 24 -0.88 -8.56 -3.53
CA ASN A 24 -0.16 -7.75 -2.55
C ASN A 24 -0.13 -6.29 -3.02
N TYR A 25 -0.36 -5.37 -2.09
CA TYR A 25 -0.17 -3.95 -2.37
C TYR A 25 1.33 -3.60 -2.44
N HIS A 26 1.72 -2.94 -3.52
CA HIS A 26 3.03 -2.33 -3.68
C HIS A 26 2.88 -0.82 -3.76
N ALA A 27 3.74 -0.09 -3.03
CA ALA A 27 3.77 1.36 -3.13
C ALA A 27 4.28 1.77 -4.51
N GLY A 28 3.54 2.64 -5.19
CA GLY A 28 3.95 3.20 -6.48
C GLY A 28 5.10 4.20 -6.34
N GLN A 29 5.65 4.61 -7.48
CA GLN A 29 6.68 5.64 -7.54
C GLN A 29 6.15 6.96 -6.96
N ARG A 30 7.00 7.64 -6.18
CA ARG A 30 6.68 8.94 -5.60
C ARG A 30 6.54 9.99 -6.71
N ARG A 31 5.44 10.76 -6.67
CA ARG A 31 5.20 11.89 -7.59
C ARG A 31 6.11 13.07 -7.26
N THR A 32 6.81 13.61 -8.27
CA THR A 32 7.71 14.77 -8.14
C THR A 32 6.96 16.09 -7.94
N LEU A 33 5.83 16.26 -8.64
CA LEU A 33 5.01 17.47 -8.58
C LEU A 33 4.15 17.59 -7.30
N ALA A 34 4.21 16.59 -6.41
CA ALA A 34 3.51 16.66 -5.12
C ALA A 34 3.99 17.87 -4.33
N GLU A 35 3.07 18.59 -3.69
CA GLU A 35 3.36 19.84 -2.98
C GLU A 35 4.49 19.69 -1.93
N GLY A 36 4.46 18.60 -1.15
CA GLY A 36 5.49 18.33 -0.15
C GLY A 36 6.88 18.08 -0.76
N GLN A 37 6.94 17.48 -1.95
CA GLN A 37 8.19 17.28 -2.68
C GLN A 37 8.72 18.61 -3.22
N ARG A 38 7.87 19.41 -3.88
CA ARG A 38 8.23 20.75 -4.36
C ARG A 38 8.74 21.65 -3.24
N ARG A 39 8.09 21.63 -2.08
CA ARG A 39 8.48 22.40 -0.89
C ARG A 39 9.83 21.94 -0.34
N TYR A 40 10.06 20.63 -0.28
CA TYR A 40 11.32 20.06 0.19
C TYR A 40 12.48 20.41 -0.75
N GLU A 41 12.29 20.25 -2.06
CA GLU A 41 13.27 20.63 -3.08
C GLU A 41 13.61 22.12 -3.02
N ARG A 42 12.61 22.99 -2.86
CA ARG A 42 12.84 24.44 -2.66
C ARG A 42 13.70 24.71 -1.42
N LYS A 43 13.42 24.02 -0.31
CA LYS A 43 14.19 24.18 0.95
C LYS A 43 15.59 23.58 0.87
N LEU A 44 15.80 22.62 -0.03
CA LEU A 44 17.10 21.98 -0.27
C LEU A 44 18.02 22.85 -1.13
N LYS A 45 17.48 23.80 -1.91
CA LYS A 45 18.29 24.73 -2.72
C LYS A 45 19.11 25.66 -1.83
N GLY A 46 20.38 25.83 -2.17
CA GLY A 46 21.34 26.65 -1.43
C GLY A 46 22.38 25.81 -0.70
N TYR A 47 23.03 26.40 0.30
CA TYR A 47 24.03 25.73 1.11
C TYR A 47 23.42 25.22 2.42
N GLY A 48 23.93 24.10 2.89
CA GLY A 48 23.50 23.48 4.13
C GLY A 48 23.21 21.98 4.00
N SER A 49 23.11 21.31 5.14
CA SER A 49 22.75 19.90 5.22
C SER A 49 21.23 19.69 5.01
N THR A 50 20.78 18.45 5.15
CA THR A 50 19.36 18.09 4.99
C THR A 50 18.45 18.85 5.97
N PRO A 51 17.47 19.64 5.50
CA PRO A 51 16.69 20.55 6.35
C PRO A 51 15.49 19.91 7.07
N LYS A 52 15.31 18.59 6.93
CA LYS A 52 14.24 17.79 7.56
C LYS A 52 14.84 16.58 8.29
N PRO A 53 14.30 16.21 9.46
CA PRO A 53 14.85 15.09 10.23
C PRO A 53 14.69 13.77 9.47
N LYS A 54 15.74 12.95 9.48
CA LYS A 54 15.74 11.59 8.93
C LYS A 54 15.66 10.58 10.07
N GLN A 55 14.66 9.70 10.03
CA GLN A 55 14.56 8.56 10.96
C GLN A 55 15.77 7.63 10.75
N LYS A 56 16.62 7.47 11.77
CA LYS A 56 17.81 6.58 11.71
C LYS A 56 17.53 5.17 12.23
N ARG A 57 16.74 5.03 13.29
CA ARG A 57 16.47 3.74 13.95
C ARG A 57 15.01 3.33 13.76
N PHE A 58 14.80 2.08 13.34
CA PHE A 58 13.48 1.48 13.19
C PHE A 58 13.31 0.36 14.21
N ALA A 59 12.36 0.50 15.15
CA ALA A 59 12.11 -0.52 16.18
C ALA A 59 11.26 -1.70 15.69
N LYS A 60 10.43 -1.49 14.65
CA LYS A 60 9.50 -2.52 14.17
C LYS A 60 10.18 -3.41 13.14
N VAL A 61 10.24 -4.71 13.43
CA VAL A 61 10.82 -5.74 12.55
C VAL A 61 9.91 -6.08 11.37
N ASN A 62 8.58 -6.04 11.57
CA ASN A 62 7.60 -6.46 10.57
C ASN A 62 6.63 -5.32 10.21
N LYS A 63 6.00 -5.37 9.03
CA LYS A 63 4.97 -4.43 8.58
C LYS A 63 3.57 -5.06 8.63
N LYS A 64 2.53 -4.23 8.60
CA LYS A 64 1.16 -4.71 8.33
C LYS A 64 1.06 -4.99 6.84
N VAL A 65 0.59 -6.18 6.48
CA VAL A 65 0.42 -6.55 5.07
C VAL A 65 -0.90 -5.98 4.57
N THR A 66 -0.86 -5.35 3.40
CA THR A 66 -2.04 -4.77 2.76
C THR A 66 -2.32 -5.55 1.49
N LEU A 67 -3.54 -6.08 1.38
CA LEU A 67 -4.01 -6.85 0.24
C LEU A 67 -5.01 -6.02 -0.57
N VAL A 68 -4.95 -6.18 -1.89
CA VAL A 68 -5.88 -5.57 -2.84
C VAL A 68 -6.75 -6.66 -3.44
N PHE A 69 -8.05 -6.55 -3.20
CA PHE A 69 -9.11 -7.40 -3.72
C PHE A 69 -9.69 -6.75 -4.97
N THR A 70 -9.50 -7.34 -6.13
CA THR A 70 -10.05 -6.84 -7.40
C THR A 70 -11.28 -7.66 -7.75
N CYS A 71 -12.45 -7.03 -7.86
CA CYS A 71 -13.69 -7.70 -8.23
C CYS A 71 -13.61 -8.21 -9.68
N SER A 72 -13.98 -9.47 -9.91
CA SER A 72 -13.96 -10.05 -11.27
C SER A 72 -15.02 -9.47 -12.20
N LYS A 73 -16.15 -8.96 -11.66
CA LYS A 73 -17.26 -8.43 -12.48
C LYS A 73 -17.06 -6.97 -12.89
N CYS A 74 -16.72 -6.09 -11.95
CA CYS A 74 -16.66 -4.64 -12.19
C CYS A 74 -15.25 -4.03 -12.09
N GLY A 75 -14.23 -4.84 -11.79
CA GLY A 75 -12.85 -4.37 -11.65
C GLY A 75 -12.58 -3.49 -10.41
N TYR A 76 -13.60 -3.24 -9.58
CA TYR A 76 -13.44 -2.43 -8.37
C TYR A 76 -12.41 -3.03 -7.43
N LYS A 77 -11.50 -2.19 -6.94
CA LYS A 77 -10.40 -2.58 -6.05
C LYS A 77 -10.71 -2.17 -4.61
N GLN A 78 -10.79 -3.16 -3.73
CA GLN A 78 -10.92 -2.96 -2.29
C GLN A 78 -9.58 -3.24 -1.61
N VAL A 79 -9.17 -2.37 -0.71
CA VAL A 79 -7.92 -2.52 0.03
C VAL A 79 -8.24 -2.95 1.46
N LYS A 80 -7.64 -4.05 1.93
CA LYS A 80 -7.79 -4.52 3.31
C LYS A 80 -6.43 -4.76 3.94
N THR A 81 -6.29 -4.37 5.20
CA THR A 81 -5.05 -4.50 5.96
C THR A 81 -5.13 -5.67 6.93
N LEU A 82 -4.09 -6.51 6.94
CA LEU A 82 -3.92 -7.59 7.91
C LEU A 82 -3.09 -7.14 9.12
N LYS A 83 -2.96 -8.03 10.11
CA LYS A 83 -2.06 -7.85 11.26
C LYS A 83 -0.58 -7.83 10.81
N ARG A 84 0.33 -7.41 11.69
CA ARG A 84 1.77 -7.42 11.39
C ARG A 84 2.27 -8.86 11.28
N MET A 85 3.00 -9.16 10.21
CA MET A 85 3.58 -10.49 9.99
C MET A 85 4.82 -10.41 9.11
N LYS A 86 5.69 -11.43 9.19
CA LYS A 86 6.95 -11.49 8.43
C LYS A 86 6.71 -11.83 6.95
N LYS A 87 5.88 -12.84 6.66
CA LYS A 87 5.65 -13.35 5.31
C LYS A 87 4.17 -13.69 5.08
N VAL A 88 3.66 -13.24 3.94
CA VAL A 88 2.36 -13.66 3.38
C VAL A 88 2.62 -14.29 2.04
N GLU A 89 2.09 -15.50 1.87
CA GLU A 89 2.17 -16.25 0.62
C GLU A 89 0.76 -16.34 0.05
N LEU A 90 0.60 -15.90 -1.19
CA LEU A 90 -0.66 -16.03 -1.93
C LEU A 90 -0.66 -17.42 -2.58
N VAL A 91 -1.54 -18.30 -2.09
CA VAL A 91 -1.69 -19.68 -2.55
C VAL A 91 -2.92 -19.78 -3.45
#